data_AF-A0A154BSC3-F1
#
_entry.id   AF-A0A154BSC3-F1
#
_cell.length_a   1.000
_cell.length_b   1.000
_cell.length_c   1.000
_cell.angle_alpha   90.00
_cell.angle_beta   90.00
_cell.angle_gamma   90.00
#
_symmetry.space_group_name_H-M   'P 1'
#
loop_
_entity.id
_entity.type
_entity.pdbx_description
1 polymer ?
#
loop_
_entity_poly.entity_id
_entity_poly.type
_entity_poly.pdbx_seq_one_letter_code
_entity_poly.pdbx_strand_id
1 'polypeptide(L)'
;MKLGDLSAKYESNGDPGAISSGEGDAGGVSYGAYQFAANAGVPGQFVAWLKQIGYLYADELAEAGVPGCDEFSDAWLRAAARDPDGFLAAQHEFVRQSYYEPAREQALAAGINIDGCSFALQNVVWSAAVQYGAYYVKELFEDAATQLGVTSAADADDAALIQAIYDVRASDEWTTGSPELRPGLIARFEAECRDALAALDSE
;
A
#
# COMPACT_ATOMS: atom_id res chain seq x y z
N MET A 1 3.29 11.41 -12.47
CA MET A 1 2.98 10.50 -11.36
C MET A 1 4.27 9.76 -11.00
N LYS A 2 4.52 9.49 -9.72
CA LYS A 2 5.51 8.54 -9.22
C LYS A 2 4.80 7.28 -8.72
N LEU A 3 5.54 6.20 -8.53
CA LEU A 3 4.97 4.95 -8.03
C LEU A 3 4.38 5.21 -6.63
N GLY A 4 3.17 4.74 -6.37
CA GLY A 4 2.45 4.95 -5.11
C GLY A 4 1.70 6.28 -4.99
N ASP A 5 1.90 7.24 -5.91
CA ASP A 5 1.18 8.53 -5.88
C ASP A 5 -0.34 8.34 -6.04
N LEU A 6 -0.76 7.30 -6.78
CA LEU A 6 -2.17 7.00 -7.02
C LEU A 6 -2.93 6.75 -5.70
N SER A 7 -2.37 5.92 -4.82
CA SER A 7 -3.01 5.51 -3.57
C SER A 7 -2.74 6.47 -2.40
N ALA A 8 -1.63 7.23 -2.45
CA ALA A 8 -1.18 8.09 -1.34
C ALA A 8 -2.24 9.09 -0.85
N LYS A 9 -3.07 9.62 -1.76
CA LYS A 9 -4.17 10.56 -1.42
C LYS A 9 -5.29 9.93 -0.60
N TYR A 10 -5.39 8.59 -0.58
CA TYR A 10 -6.39 7.85 0.19
C TYR A 10 -5.87 7.31 1.53
N GLU A 11 -4.57 7.46 1.81
CA GLU A 11 -3.93 6.91 3.01
C GLU A 11 -3.82 7.99 4.10
N SER A 12 -2.88 8.92 3.96
CA SER A 12 -2.70 10.06 4.88
C SER A 12 -2.33 11.35 4.16
N ASN A 13 -2.50 11.38 2.83
CA ASN A 13 -2.04 12.46 1.98
C ASN A 13 -0.51 12.73 2.10
N GLY A 14 0.26 11.67 2.40
CA GLY A 14 1.72 11.71 2.42
C GLY A 14 2.35 12.32 3.67
N ASP A 15 1.64 12.43 4.80
CA ASP A 15 2.21 12.94 6.05
C ASP A 15 3.05 11.85 6.76
N PRO A 16 4.40 11.95 6.77
CA PRO A 16 5.24 10.95 7.41
C PRO A 16 5.13 10.94 8.94
N GLY A 17 4.57 12.00 9.55
CA GLY A 17 4.38 12.14 10.99
C GLY A 17 2.97 11.78 11.47
N ALA A 18 2.04 11.42 10.57
CA ALA A 18 0.67 11.13 10.95
C ALA A 18 0.58 10.03 12.01
N ILE A 19 -0.17 10.27 13.09
CA ILE A 19 -0.48 9.26 14.11
C ILE A 19 -1.98 9.23 14.32
N SER A 20 -2.58 8.04 14.21
CA SER A 20 -3.97 7.80 14.60
C SER A 20 -4.02 6.92 15.84
N SER A 21 -4.87 7.26 16.81
CA SER A 21 -4.89 6.61 18.14
C SER A 21 -5.38 5.15 18.11
N GLY A 22 -6.15 4.77 17.09
CA GLY A 22 -6.71 3.42 16.97
C GLY A 22 -7.68 3.05 18.10
N GLU A 23 -8.28 4.04 18.78
CA GLU A 23 -9.20 3.78 19.90
C GLU A 23 -10.46 3.05 19.38
N GLY A 24 -10.60 1.77 19.74
CA GLY A 24 -11.68 0.90 19.28
C GLY A 24 -11.40 0.16 17.95
N ASP A 25 -10.21 0.34 17.36
CA ASP A 25 -9.75 -0.38 16.17
C ASP A 25 -8.85 -1.57 16.55
N ALA A 26 -9.00 -2.70 15.86
CA ALA A 26 -8.16 -3.87 16.02
C ALA A 26 -6.69 -3.60 15.66
N GLY A 27 -6.40 -2.57 14.85
CA GLY A 27 -5.04 -2.18 14.45
C GLY A 27 -4.21 -1.49 15.53
N GLY A 28 -4.84 -0.92 16.57
CA GLY A 28 -4.18 -0.05 17.54
C GLY A 28 -3.63 1.23 16.88
N VAL A 29 -2.66 1.87 17.53
CA VAL A 29 -2.06 3.11 17.01
C VAL A 29 -1.41 2.87 15.64
N SER A 30 -1.65 3.75 14.67
CA SER A 30 -1.06 3.66 13.33
C SER A 30 -0.20 4.88 12.99
N TYR A 31 0.88 4.65 12.25
CA TYR A 31 1.96 5.63 12.07
C TYR A 31 2.31 5.93 10.61
N GLY A 32 2.60 7.20 10.34
CA GLY A 32 3.18 7.71 9.11
C GLY A 32 2.27 7.70 7.89
N ALA A 33 2.91 7.90 6.74
CA ALA A 33 2.27 8.16 5.46
C ALA A 33 1.32 7.02 5.04
N TYR A 34 1.71 5.80 5.41
CA TYR A 34 1.03 4.56 5.06
C TYR A 34 0.19 3.98 6.22
N GLN A 35 0.07 4.70 7.34
CA GLN A 35 -0.65 4.27 8.54
C GLN A 35 -0.27 2.85 8.99
N PHE A 36 1.02 2.63 9.25
CA PHE A 36 1.54 1.36 9.75
C PHE A 36 0.94 1.01 11.12
N ALA A 37 0.10 -0.02 11.17
CA ALA A 37 -0.60 -0.44 12.38
C ALA A 37 0.34 -1.15 13.38
N ALA A 38 0.35 -0.68 14.63
CA ALA A 38 1.17 -1.24 15.71
C ALA A 38 0.85 -2.71 16.00
N ASN A 39 -0.43 -3.10 16.02
CA ASN A 39 -0.82 -4.48 16.32
C ASN A 39 -0.45 -5.45 15.19
N ALA A 40 -0.24 -4.96 13.97
CA ALA A 40 0.32 -5.73 12.86
C ALA A 40 1.86 -5.82 12.92
N GLY A 41 2.51 -5.13 13.87
CA GLY A 41 3.96 -5.11 14.06
C GLY A 41 4.73 -4.35 12.99
N VAL A 42 4.05 -3.66 12.07
CA VAL A 42 4.67 -2.99 10.91
C VAL A 42 5.63 -1.87 11.32
N PRO A 43 5.30 -0.98 12.28
CA PRO A 43 6.26 0.05 12.72
C PRO A 43 7.57 -0.54 13.26
N GLY A 44 7.50 -1.68 13.96
CA GLY A 44 8.69 -2.37 14.46
C GLY A 44 9.55 -2.93 13.33
N GLN A 45 8.94 -3.51 12.30
CA GLN A 45 9.64 -3.98 11.09
C GLN A 45 10.29 -2.82 10.34
N PHE A 46 9.58 -1.70 10.20
CA PHE A 46 10.09 -0.49 9.59
C PHE A 46 11.32 0.05 10.34
N VAL A 47 11.25 0.16 11.68
CA VAL A 47 12.38 0.60 12.50
C VAL A 47 13.58 -0.35 12.37
N ALA A 48 13.34 -1.67 12.37
CA ALA A 48 14.41 -2.64 12.14
C ALA A 48 15.07 -2.46 10.77
N TRP A 49 14.29 -2.18 9.72
CA TRP A 49 14.80 -1.88 8.39
C TRP A 49 15.56 -0.55 8.33
N LEU A 50 15.07 0.51 8.99
CA LEU A 50 15.78 1.79 9.12
C LEU A 50 17.19 1.62 9.71
N LYS A 51 17.35 0.72 10.68
CA LYS A 51 18.67 0.38 11.24
C LYS A 51 19.58 -0.28 10.21
N GLN A 52 19.04 -1.17 9.38
CA GLN A 52 19.83 -1.86 8.35
C GLN A 52 20.37 -0.89 7.30
N ILE A 53 19.57 0.12 6.93
CA ILE A 53 19.98 1.13 5.95
C ILE A 53 20.76 2.31 6.57
N GLY A 54 20.97 2.31 7.89
CA GLY A 54 21.72 3.35 8.59
C GLY A 54 21.01 4.71 8.63
N TYR A 55 19.68 4.72 8.69
CA TYR A 55 18.93 5.96 8.81
C TYR A 55 19.23 6.68 10.13
N LEU A 56 19.43 8.00 10.07
CA LEU A 56 20.00 8.80 11.16
C LEU A 56 19.24 8.67 12.50
N TYR A 57 17.91 8.56 12.45
CA TYR A 57 17.06 8.49 13.65
C TYR A 57 16.61 7.06 14.00
N ALA A 58 17.18 6.03 13.36
CA ALA A 58 16.76 4.65 13.55
C ALA A 58 16.99 4.16 14.99
N ASP A 59 18.11 4.53 15.61
CA ASP A 59 18.41 4.12 16.99
C ASP A 59 17.49 4.81 18.00
N GLU A 60 17.19 6.11 17.81
CA GLU A 60 16.22 6.82 18.66
C GLU A 60 14.84 6.15 18.62
N LEU A 61 14.37 5.78 17.42
CA LEU A 61 13.10 5.06 17.26
C LEU A 61 13.14 3.66 17.89
N ALA A 62 14.25 2.95 17.77
CA ALA A 62 14.41 1.60 18.32
C ALA A 62 14.50 1.59 19.86
N GLU A 63 15.03 2.65 20.46
CA GLU A 63 15.16 2.81 21.90
C GLU A 63 13.91 3.42 22.55
N ALA A 64 12.99 3.99 21.77
CA ALA A 64 11.79 4.68 22.24
C ALA A 64 10.68 3.76 22.77
N GLY A 65 10.90 2.45 22.83
CA GLY A 65 9.93 1.48 23.36
C GLY A 65 9.13 0.78 22.27
N VAL A 66 7.98 0.19 22.66
CA VAL A 66 7.15 -0.63 21.77
C VAL A 66 6.23 0.28 20.95
N PRO A 67 6.07 0.05 19.63
CA PRO A 67 5.08 0.76 18.84
C PRO A 67 3.69 0.75 19.50
N GLY A 68 3.09 1.92 19.63
CA GLY A 68 1.80 2.10 20.31
C GLY A 68 1.89 2.77 21.69
N CYS A 69 3.08 2.89 22.29
CA CYS A 69 3.26 3.68 23.50
C CYS A 69 3.52 5.16 23.19
N ASP A 70 3.37 6.01 24.21
CA ASP A 70 3.56 7.46 24.10
C ASP A 70 5.01 7.79 23.73
N GLU A 71 5.98 7.10 24.33
CA GLU A 71 7.41 7.34 24.08
C GLU A 71 7.80 7.06 22.62
N PHE A 72 7.26 6.00 22.03
CA PHE A 72 7.45 5.67 20.62
C PHE A 72 6.79 6.70 19.71
N SER A 73 5.56 7.12 20.05
CA SER A 73 4.82 8.15 19.31
C SER A 73 5.57 9.48 19.29
N ASP A 74 6.13 9.88 20.42
CA ASP A 74 6.93 11.09 20.52
C ASP A 74 8.22 11.00 19.69
N ALA A 75 8.88 9.83 19.67
CA ALA A 75 10.07 9.61 18.85
C ALA A 75 9.74 9.64 17.34
N TRP A 76 8.60 9.07 16.94
CA TRP A 76 8.10 9.13 15.57
C TRP A 76 7.88 10.57 15.11
N LEU A 77 7.18 11.37 15.92
CA LEU A 77 6.94 12.79 15.64
C LEU A 77 8.25 13.58 15.56
N ARG A 78 9.23 13.29 16.42
CA ARG A 78 10.56 13.93 16.36
C ARG A 78 11.32 13.58 15.08
N ALA A 79 11.30 12.32 14.65
CA ALA A 79 11.92 11.91 13.39
C ALA A 79 11.27 12.63 12.19
N ALA A 80 9.93 12.64 12.13
CA ALA A 80 9.18 13.34 11.09
C ALA A 80 9.41 14.85 11.10
N ALA A 81 9.55 15.48 12.27
CA ALA A 81 9.81 16.92 12.37
C ALA A 81 11.25 17.30 11.99
N ARG A 82 12.23 16.42 12.25
CA ARG A 82 13.65 16.71 12.00
C ARG A 82 14.08 16.40 10.57
N ASP A 83 13.46 15.41 9.94
CA ASP A 83 13.75 15.02 8.55
C ASP A 83 12.46 14.57 7.84
N PRO A 84 11.51 15.49 7.58
CA PRO A 84 10.22 15.13 7.00
C PRO A 84 10.37 14.43 5.64
N ASP A 85 11.18 15.00 4.75
CA ASP A 85 11.36 14.46 3.39
C ASP A 85 12.12 13.13 3.41
N GLY A 86 13.20 13.02 4.19
CA GLY A 86 13.96 11.78 4.32
C GLY A 86 13.16 10.68 5.01
N PHE A 87 12.35 11.02 6.02
CA PHE A 87 11.49 10.05 6.70
C PHE A 87 10.36 9.56 5.81
N LEU A 88 9.73 10.45 5.04
CA LEU A 88 8.74 10.08 4.03
C LEU A 88 9.36 9.18 2.95
N ALA A 89 10.53 9.54 2.43
CA ALA A 89 11.24 8.73 1.45
C ALA A 89 11.60 7.35 2.00
N ALA A 90 12.01 7.26 3.27
CA ALA A 90 12.31 5.99 3.93
C ALA A 90 11.06 5.13 4.10
N GLN A 91 9.92 5.71 4.51
CA GLN A 91 8.64 4.99 4.59
C GLN A 91 8.21 4.47 3.22
N HIS A 92 8.30 5.31 2.19
CA HIS A 92 8.00 4.94 0.81
C HIS A 92 8.86 3.78 0.32
N GLU A 93 10.17 3.86 0.53
CA GLU A 93 11.11 2.83 0.10
C GLU A 93 10.92 1.51 0.87
N PHE A 94 10.59 1.58 2.17
CA PHE A 94 10.18 0.41 2.93
C PHE A 94 8.93 -0.24 2.32
N VAL A 95 7.90 0.53 1.97
CA VAL A 95 6.70 -0.01 1.31
C VAL A 95 7.04 -0.65 -0.03
N ARG A 96 7.91 -0.01 -0.83
CA ARG A 96 8.36 -0.58 -2.09
C ARG A 96 9.00 -1.95 -1.87
N GLN A 97 9.99 -2.05 -0.98
CA GLN A 97 10.73 -3.29 -0.76
C GLN A 97 9.91 -4.38 -0.09
N SER A 98 9.05 -4.03 0.87
CA SER A 98 8.30 -5.01 1.67
C SER A 98 6.98 -5.45 1.04
N TYR A 99 6.39 -4.66 0.15
CA TYR A 99 5.07 -4.93 -0.43
C TYR A 99 5.08 -4.93 -1.94
N TYR A 100 5.58 -3.87 -2.59
CA TYR A 100 5.51 -3.76 -4.05
C TYR A 100 6.43 -4.74 -4.78
N GLU A 101 7.69 -4.89 -4.35
CA GLU A 101 8.61 -5.84 -4.98
C GLU A 101 8.12 -7.29 -4.89
N PRO A 102 7.69 -7.80 -3.71
CA PRO A 102 7.09 -9.12 -3.64
C PRO A 102 5.79 -9.21 -4.45
N ALA A 103 4.99 -8.15 -4.53
CA ALA A 103 3.77 -8.14 -5.34
C ALA A 103 4.08 -8.27 -6.84
N ARG A 104 5.13 -7.61 -7.34
CA ARG A 104 5.62 -7.80 -8.72
C ARG A 104 6.02 -9.25 -8.98
N GLU A 105 6.67 -9.91 -8.02
CA GLU A 105 7.02 -11.33 -8.14
C GLU A 105 5.76 -12.22 -8.16
N GLN A 106 4.75 -11.91 -7.35
CA GLN A 106 3.47 -12.63 -7.36
C GLN A 106 2.71 -12.44 -8.68
N ALA A 107 2.71 -11.23 -9.23
CA ALA A 107 2.14 -10.94 -10.53
C ALA A 107 2.88 -11.70 -11.64
N LEU A 108 4.21 -11.75 -11.58
CA LEU A 108 5.00 -12.58 -12.50
C LEU A 108 4.66 -14.07 -12.38
N ALA A 109 4.40 -14.56 -11.17
CA ALA A 109 3.93 -15.93 -10.95
C ALA A 109 2.50 -16.18 -11.48
N ALA A 110 1.69 -15.14 -11.66
CA ALA A 110 0.41 -15.17 -12.38
C ALA A 110 0.58 -15.05 -13.91
N GLY A 111 1.82 -14.90 -14.40
CA GLY A 111 2.16 -14.80 -15.81
C GLY A 111 2.20 -13.37 -16.37
N ILE A 112 2.11 -12.33 -15.52
CA ILE A 112 2.18 -10.94 -15.96
C ILE A 112 3.48 -10.26 -15.50
N ASN A 113 4.24 -9.70 -16.45
CA ASN A 113 5.43 -8.91 -16.13
C ASN A 113 5.08 -7.44 -15.97
N ILE A 114 4.88 -7.00 -14.72
CA ILE A 114 4.45 -5.65 -14.36
C ILE A 114 5.41 -4.55 -14.83
N ASP A 115 6.71 -4.83 -15.00
CA ASP A 115 7.67 -3.85 -15.52
C ASP A 115 7.42 -3.49 -16.99
N GLY A 116 6.76 -4.39 -17.72
CA GLY A 116 6.41 -4.19 -19.12
C GLY A 116 5.05 -3.51 -19.32
N CYS A 117 4.31 -3.28 -18.24
CA CYS A 117 2.99 -2.66 -18.26
C CYS A 117 3.09 -1.13 -18.06
N SER A 118 1.98 -0.45 -18.34
CA SER A 118 1.78 0.97 -18.03
C SER A 118 2.13 1.32 -16.61
N PHE A 119 2.54 2.57 -16.42
CA PHE A 119 2.86 3.10 -15.11
C PHE A 119 1.60 3.19 -14.22
N ALA A 120 0.44 3.39 -14.81
CA ALA A 120 -0.86 3.29 -14.17
C ALA A 120 -1.09 1.90 -13.58
N LEU A 121 -0.88 0.82 -14.34
CA LEU A 121 -1.02 -0.54 -13.82
C LEU A 121 0.00 -0.85 -12.72
N GLN A 122 1.24 -0.36 -12.83
CA GLN A 122 2.23 -0.45 -11.75
C GLN A 122 1.72 0.20 -10.44
N ASN A 123 1.06 1.36 -10.54
CA ASN A 123 0.45 2.04 -9.39
C ASN A 123 -0.76 1.27 -8.83
N VAL A 124 -1.54 0.59 -9.67
CA VAL A 124 -2.61 -0.30 -9.22
C VAL A 124 -2.05 -1.48 -8.43
N VAL A 125 -0.94 -2.08 -8.87
CA VAL A 125 -0.27 -3.15 -8.12
C VAL A 125 0.26 -2.65 -6.78
N TRP A 126 0.83 -1.45 -6.73
CA TRP A 126 1.22 -0.81 -5.46
C TRP A 126 0.03 -0.67 -4.50
N SER A 127 -1.07 -0.11 -4.98
CA SER A 127 -2.30 0.08 -4.19
C SER A 127 -2.83 -1.25 -3.62
N ALA A 128 -2.89 -2.28 -4.47
CA ALA A 128 -3.34 -3.61 -4.05
C ALA A 128 -2.39 -4.24 -3.02
N ALA A 129 -1.08 -4.12 -3.22
CA ALA A 129 -0.07 -4.66 -2.31
C ALA A 129 -0.12 -4.01 -0.92
N VAL A 130 -0.36 -2.69 -0.85
CA VAL A 130 -0.54 -1.98 0.42
C VAL A 130 -1.86 -2.38 1.09
N GLN A 131 -2.94 -2.52 0.33
CA GLN A 131 -4.27 -2.80 0.86
C GLN A 131 -4.43 -4.23 1.39
N TYR A 132 -3.91 -5.22 0.65
CA TYR A 132 -4.15 -6.65 0.95
C TYR A 132 -2.87 -7.39 1.35
N GLY A 133 -1.70 -6.84 1.06
CA GLY A 133 -0.43 -7.54 1.13
C GLY A 133 -0.05 -8.18 -0.21
N ALA A 134 1.26 -8.33 -0.42
CA ALA A 134 1.82 -8.77 -1.69
C ALA A 134 1.30 -10.13 -2.19
N TYR A 135 1.06 -11.08 -1.28
CA TYR A 135 0.71 -12.46 -1.63
C TYR A 135 -0.67 -12.63 -2.25
N TYR A 136 -1.57 -11.66 -2.07
CA TYR A 136 -2.89 -11.65 -2.69
C TYR A 136 -2.86 -11.17 -4.14
N VAL A 137 -1.77 -10.54 -4.59
CA VAL A 137 -1.70 -9.99 -5.95
C VAL A 137 -1.83 -11.07 -7.01
N LYS A 138 -1.27 -12.26 -6.77
CA LYS A 138 -1.44 -13.39 -7.70
C LYS A 138 -2.93 -13.74 -7.90
N GLU A 139 -3.65 -13.98 -6.80
CA GLU A 139 -5.08 -14.33 -6.83
C GLU A 139 -5.91 -13.22 -7.47
N LEU A 140 -5.58 -11.96 -7.17
CA LEU A 140 -6.23 -10.79 -7.76
C LEU A 140 -6.13 -10.76 -9.30
N PHE A 141 -4.95 -11.07 -9.86
CA PHE A 141 -4.77 -11.15 -11.31
C PHE A 141 -5.47 -12.37 -11.92
N GLU A 142 -5.52 -13.50 -11.22
CA GLU A 142 -6.25 -14.70 -11.65
C GLU A 142 -7.78 -14.46 -11.69
N ASP A 143 -8.32 -13.77 -10.69
CA ASP A 143 -9.73 -13.37 -10.64
C ASP A 143 -10.06 -12.34 -11.73
N ALA A 144 -9.19 -11.35 -11.95
CA ALA A 144 -9.37 -10.35 -13.00
C ALA A 144 -9.36 -10.98 -14.40
N ALA A 145 -8.46 -11.93 -14.66
CA ALA A 145 -8.43 -12.69 -15.91
C ALA A 145 -9.72 -13.50 -16.12
N THR A 146 -10.21 -14.14 -15.05
CA THR A 146 -11.47 -14.89 -15.05
C THR A 146 -12.66 -13.99 -15.39
N GLN A 147 -12.73 -12.81 -14.77
CA GLN A 147 -13.78 -11.83 -15.03
C GLN A 147 -13.77 -11.32 -16.47
N LEU A 148 -12.59 -11.14 -17.06
CA LEU A 148 -12.41 -10.74 -18.46
C LEU A 148 -12.64 -11.89 -19.45
N GLY A 149 -12.75 -13.13 -18.98
CA GLY A 149 -12.90 -14.31 -19.84
C GLY A 149 -11.63 -14.64 -20.65
N VAL A 150 -10.47 -14.19 -20.18
CA VAL A 150 -9.17 -14.47 -20.80
C VAL A 150 -8.43 -15.57 -20.04
N THR A 151 -7.48 -16.24 -20.71
CA THR A 151 -6.71 -17.33 -20.07
C THR A 151 -5.62 -16.78 -19.16
N SER A 152 -5.00 -15.66 -19.54
CA SER A 152 -4.04 -14.94 -18.72
C SER A 152 -4.38 -13.46 -18.67
N ALA A 153 -4.14 -12.81 -17.52
CA ALA A 153 -4.20 -11.37 -17.41
C ALA A 153 -3.27 -10.65 -18.41
N ALA A 154 -2.18 -11.31 -18.84
CA ALA A 154 -1.28 -10.79 -19.86
C ALA A 154 -1.90 -10.71 -21.27
N ASP A 155 -3.04 -11.36 -21.50
CA ASP A 155 -3.78 -11.30 -22.77
C ASP A 155 -4.73 -10.09 -22.85
N ALA A 156 -4.94 -9.38 -21.73
CA ALA A 156 -5.76 -8.19 -21.66
C ALA A 156 -4.93 -6.92 -21.90
N ASP A 157 -5.55 -5.89 -22.48
CA ASP A 157 -4.97 -4.55 -22.45
C ASP A 157 -5.04 -3.94 -21.04
N ASP A 158 -4.13 -3.02 -20.76
CA ASP A 158 -3.99 -2.43 -19.42
C ASP A 158 -5.27 -1.73 -18.94
N ALA A 159 -6.05 -1.10 -19.82
CA ALA A 159 -7.29 -0.43 -19.41
C ALA A 159 -8.34 -1.45 -18.94
N ALA A 160 -8.55 -2.52 -19.71
CA ALA A 160 -9.45 -3.61 -19.34
C ALA A 160 -9.00 -4.30 -18.04
N LEU A 161 -7.68 -4.52 -17.90
CA LEU A 161 -7.12 -5.17 -16.72
C LEU A 161 -7.22 -4.29 -15.46
N ILE A 162 -6.94 -2.99 -15.55
CA ILE A 162 -7.14 -2.04 -14.45
C ILE A 162 -8.59 -2.06 -13.98
N GLN A 163 -9.55 -1.96 -14.90
CA GLN A 163 -10.97 -1.98 -14.56
C GLN A 163 -11.35 -3.29 -13.86
N ALA A 164 -10.94 -4.44 -14.42
CA ALA A 164 -11.24 -5.74 -13.84
C ALA A 164 -10.64 -5.91 -12.43
N ILE A 165 -9.40 -5.46 -12.21
CA ILE A 165 -8.78 -5.50 -10.87
C ILE A 165 -9.60 -4.71 -9.85
N TYR A 166 -10.09 -3.51 -10.20
CA TYR A 166 -10.90 -2.73 -9.27
C TYR A 166 -12.29 -3.34 -9.05
N ASP A 167 -12.89 -3.94 -10.06
CA ASP A 167 -14.16 -4.67 -9.92
C ASP A 167 -14.01 -5.86 -8.97
N VAL A 168 -12.91 -6.63 -9.10
CA VAL A 168 -12.58 -7.73 -8.16
C VAL A 168 -12.40 -7.18 -6.75
N ARG A 169 -11.64 -6.10 -6.57
CA ARG A 169 -11.44 -5.47 -5.24
C ARG A 169 -12.74 -4.97 -4.62
N ALA A 170 -13.70 -4.56 -5.43
CA ALA A 170 -15.03 -4.12 -5.01
C ALA A 170 -16.02 -5.29 -4.78
N SER A 171 -15.63 -6.53 -5.08
CA SER A 171 -16.50 -7.69 -4.93
C SER A 171 -16.77 -8.04 -3.46
N ASP A 172 -17.84 -8.81 -3.24
CA ASP A 172 -18.21 -9.24 -1.89
C ASP A 172 -17.14 -10.13 -1.26
N GLU A 173 -16.51 -10.99 -2.06
CA GLU A 173 -15.44 -11.92 -1.66
C GLU A 173 -14.23 -11.17 -1.10
N TRP A 174 -13.76 -10.15 -1.83
CA TRP A 174 -12.58 -9.35 -1.48
C TRP A 174 -12.84 -8.29 -0.41
N THR A 175 -14.10 -8.06 -0.04
CA THR A 175 -14.52 -7.11 1.01
C THR A 175 -15.21 -7.80 2.20
N THR A 176 -15.13 -9.13 2.31
CA THR A 176 -15.75 -9.90 3.40
C THR A 176 -15.22 -9.53 4.80
N GLY A 177 -13.93 -9.19 4.92
CA GLY A 177 -13.28 -8.90 6.20
C GLY A 177 -13.68 -7.58 6.85
N SER A 178 -14.41 -6.70 6.15
CA SER A 178 -14.83 -5.40 6.69
C SER A 178 -16.23 -4.98 6.24
N PRO A 179 -17.29 -5.72 6.62
CA PRO A 179 -18.66 -5.47 6.11
C PRO A 179 -19.16 -4.06 6.40
N GLU A 180 -18.83 -3.50 7.57
CA GLU A 180 -19.28 -2.16 7.98
C GLU A 180 -18.56 -1.03 7.24
N LEU A 181 -17.33 -1.29 6.74
CA LEU A 181 -16.53 -0.32 6.00
C LEU A 181 -16.68 -0.47 4.47
N ARG A 182 -17.38 -1.52 4.02
CA ARG A 182 -17.52 -1.89 2.60
C ARG A 182 -17.99 -0.73 1.71
N PRO A 183 -19.01 0.08 2.06
CA PRO A 183 -19.44 1.18 1.20
C PRO A 183 -18.33 2.22 0.96
N GLY A 184 -17.54 2.52 2.00
CA GLY A 184 -16.41 3.46 1.89
C GLY A 184 -15.26 2.88 1.07
N LEU A 185 -14.95 1.60 1.25
CA LEU A 185 -13.93 0.88 0.47
C LEU A 185 -14.28 0.84 -1.02
N ILE A 186 -15.53 0.49 -1.35
CA ILE A 186 -15.99 0.46 -2.75
C ILE A 186 -15.91 1.86 -3.37
N ALA A 187 -16.39 2.89 -2.69
CA ALA A 187 -16.32 4.26 -3.18
C ALA A 187 -14.86 4.72 -3.43
N ARG A 188 -13.92 4.31 -2.56
CA ARG A 188 -12.48 4.52 -2.76
C ARG A 188 -11.99 3.80 -4.02
N PHE A 189 -12.29 2.51 -4.18
CA PHE A 189 -11.85 1.71 -5.33
C PHE A 189 -12.41 2.24 -6.66
N GLU A 190 -13.67 2.66 -6.69
CA GLU A 190 -14.26 3.31 -7.87
C GLU A 190 -13.55 4.63 -8.21
N ALA A 191 -13.19 5.43 -7.21
CA ALA A 191 -12.46 6.67 -7.43
C ALA A 191 -11.04 6.39 -7.95
N GLU A 192 -10.31 5.50 -7.28
CA GLU A 192 -8.95 5.13 -7.64
C GLU A 192 -8.87 4.48 -9.03
N CYS A 193 -9.89 3.71 -9.43
CA CYS A 193 -10.04 3.19 -10.79
C CYS A 193 -10.13 4.30 -11.84
N ARG A 194 -10.99 5.31 -11.60
CA ARG A 194 -11.11 6.46 -12.51
C ARG A 194 -9.79 7.22 -12.63
N ASP A 195 -9.08 7.40 -11.53
CA ASP A 195 -7.78 8.08 -11.53
C ASP A 195 -6.69 7.27 -12.23
N ALA A 196 -6.71 5.94 -12.08
CA ALA A 196 -5.78 5.04 -12.77
C ALA A 196 -6.00 5.06 -14.29
N LEU A 197 -7.25 4.99 -14.74
CA LEU A 197 -7.60 5.07 -16.16
C LEU A 197 -7.26 6.45 -16.75
N ALA A 198 -7.51 7.54 -16.01
CA ALA A 198 -7.12 8.88 -16.45
C ALA A 198 -5.59 9.05 -16.52
N ALA A 199 -4.85 8.40 -15.62
CA ALA A 199 -3.39 8.36 -15.67
C ALA A 199 -2.90 7.60 -16.90
N LEU A 200 -3.48 6.42 -17.18
CA LEU A 200 -3.18 5.61 -18.36
C LEU A 200 -3.41 6.38 -19.66
N ASP A 201 -4.52 7.13 -19.78
CA ASP A 201 -4.82 7.96 -20.95
C ASP A 201 -3.80 9.10 -21.18
N SER A 202 -3.02 9.44 -20.15
CA SER A 202 -2.05 10.54 -20.16
C SER A 202 -0.59 10.07 -20.31
N GLU A 203 -0.35 8.76 -20.46
CA GLU A 203 0.97 8.14 -20.65
C GLU A 203 1.40 8.10 -22.13
#